data_AF-A0A923SHB3-F1
#
_entry.id   AF-A0A923SHB3-F1
#
_cell.length_a   1.000
_cell.length_b   1.000
_cell.length_c   1.000
_cell.angle_alpha   90.00
_cell.angle_beta   90.00
_cell.angle_gamma   90.00
#
_symmetry.space_group_name_H-M   'P 1'
#
loop_
_entity.id
_entity.type
_entity.pdbx_description
1 polymer ?
#
loop_
_entity_poly.entity_id
_entity_poly.type
_entity_poly.pdbx_seq_one_letter_code
_entity_poly.pdbx_strand_id
1 'polypeptide(L)'
;MFFLSICYISCAQELKKEKTTILLDLNDKITGKYGFNNDTTAATFAIYFEKYQTKKARDKTTKEYYNNTRDSNSAGLPNFSVNLSVFGLKPEKLKSLDCIKYITVKQFRESGYKTTAPTYIIHKLQDGNYLRWKTYKLN
;
A
#
# COMPACT_ATOMS: atom_id res chain seq x y z
N MET A 1 -4.61 -12.61 -42.43
CA MET A 1 -5.04 -11.30 -41.90
C MET A 1 -4.66 -11.25 -40.43
N PHE A 2 -3.53 -10.63 -40.11
CA PHE A 2 -2.97 -10.55 -38.75
C PHE A 2 -3.68 -9.44 -37.97
N PHE A 3 -4.63 -9.78 -37.10
CA PHE A 3 -5.16 -8.87 -36.09
C PHE A 3 -4.28 -8.96 -34.82
N LEU A 4 -3.06 -8.42 -34.90
CA LEU A 4 -2.25 -8.11 -33.72
C LEU A 4 -2.80 -6.81 -33.12
N SER A 5 -3.85 -6.95 -32.30
CA SER A 5 -4.58 -5.84 -31.70
C SER A 5 -3.73 -5.12 -30.64
N ILE A 6 -3.00 -4.10 -31.08
CA ILE A 6 -2.77 -2.78 -30.48
C ILE A 6 -3.00 -2.64 -28.96
N CYS A 7 -2.19 -3.30 -28.12
CA CYS A 7 -1.99 -2.90 -26.72
C CYS A 7 -0.62 -2.25 -26.46
N TYR A 8 0.26 -2.20 -27.47
CA TYR A 8 1.69 -1.97 -27.24
C TYR A 8 2.18 -0.53 -27.39
N ILE A 9 1.38 0.40 -27.92
CA ILE A 9 1.92 1.72 -28.31
C ILE A 9 1.64 2.81 -27.25
N SER A 10 0.56 2.72 -26.48
CA SER A 10 0.24 3.75 -25.46
C SER A 10 1.04 3.65 -24.16
N CYS A 11 1.86 2.61 -23.96
CA CYS A 11 2.67 2.45 -22.74
C CYS A 11 4.17 2.80 -22.95
N ALA A 12 4.58 3.13 -24.18
CA ALA A 12 5.99 3.18 -24.57
C ALA A 12 6.68 4.55 -24.40
N GLN A 13 5.99 5.57 -23.87
CA GLN A 13 6.59 6.90 -23.70
C GLN A 13 6.48 7.39 -22.27
N GLU A 14 7.30 6.79 -21.41
CA GLU A 14 7.91 7.49 -20.29
C GLU A 14 9.08 6.65 -19.81
N LEU A 15 10.29 7.21 -19.86
CA LEU A 15 11.44 6.80 -19.05
C LEU A 15 11.11 7.03 -17.56
N LYS A 16 10.09 6.37 -17.05
CA LYS A 16 9.61 6.49 -15.68
C LYS A 16 10.33 5.44 -14.85
N LYS A 17 11.07 5.88 -13.83
CA LYS A 17 11.48 5.02 -12.71
C LYS A 17 10.31 4.11 -12.37
N GLU A 18 10.52 2.80 -12.46
CA GLU A 18 9.50 1.79 -12.23
C GLU A 18 8.80 2.10 -10.90
N LYS A 19 7.48 2.31 -10.93
CA LYS A 19 6.72 2.68 -9.73
C LYS A 19 6.17 1.43 -9.07
N THR A 20 6.39 1.30 -7.77
CA THR A 20 5.78 0.23 -6.97
C THR A 20 4.26 0.39 -7.02
N THR A 21 3.57 -0.66 -7.49
CA THR A 21 2.11 -0.78 -7.45
C THR A 21 1.76 -2.01 -6.63
N ILE A 22 1.01 -1.84 -5.56
CA ILE A 22 0.66 -2.91 -4.63
C ILE A 22 -0.82 -3.22 -4.82
N LEU A 23 -1.13 -4.46 -5.21
CA LEU A 23 -2.48 -4.99 -5.15
C LEU A 23 -2.76 -5.42 -3.71
N LEU A 24 -3.80 -4.83 -3.14
CA LEU A 24 -4.15 -4.92 -1.75
C LEU A 24 -5.61 -5.42 -1.63
N ASP A 25 -5.75 -6.54 -0.94
CA ASP A 25 -7.05 -7.05 -0.54
C ASP A 25 -7.37 -6.51 0.85
N LEU A 26 -8.38 -5.64 0.93
CA LEU A 26 -8.80 -5.03 2.20
C LEU A 26 -9.42 -6.08 3.16
N ASN A 27 -9.81 -7.25 2.65
CA ASN A 27 -10.35 -8.32 3.48
C ASN A 27 -9.27 -9.28 4.01
N ASP A 28 -8.03 -9.18 3.52
CA ASP A 28 -6.94 -10.02 3.98
C ASP A 28 -6.46 -9.58 5.37
N LYS A 29 -6.34 -10.53 6.31
CA LYS A 29 -5.81 -10.29 7.66
C LYS A 29 -4.35 -9.84 7.66
N ILE A 30 -3.63 -10.07 6.56
CA ILE A 30 -2.24 -9.62 6.37
C ILE A 30 -2.21 -8.14 5.99
N THR A 31 -3.20 -7.68 5.23
CA THR A 31 -3.41 -6.26 4.98
C THR A 31 -3.69 -5.60 6.33
N GLY A 32 -2.91 -4.57 6.68
CA GLY A 32 -3.08 -3.92 7.97
C GLY A 32 -4.32 -3.01 7.98
N LYS A 33 -4.25 -1.89 8.71
CA LYS A 33 -5.38 -0.97 8.79
C LYS A 33 -5.54 -0.17 7.50
N TYR A 34 -6.77 0.10 7.12
CA TYR A 34 -7.08 1.04 6.06
C TYR A 34 -8.21 1.97 6.50
N GLY A 35 -8.33 3.11 5.85
CA GLY A 35 -9.42 4.05 6.06
C GLY A 35 -9.59 4.97 4.87
N PHE A 36 -10.84 5.29 4.55
CA PHE A 36 -11.20 6.24 3.49
C PHE A 36 -12.21 7.23 4.07
N ASN A 37 -12.15 8.49 3.63
CA ASN A 37 -13.25 9.42 3.87
C ASN A 37 -14.43 9.12 2.92
N ASN A 38 -15.59 9.73 3.19
CA ASN A 38 -16.84 9.45 2.47
C ASN A 38 -16.75 9.67 0.96
N ASP A 39 -15.95 10.63 0.50
CA ASP A 39 -15.77 10.95 -0.92
C ASP A 39 -14.52 10.29 -1.54
N THR A 40 -13.80 9.48 -0.76
CA THR A 40 -12.57 8.75 -1.10
C THR A 40 -11.38 9.62 -1.54
N THR A 41 -11.43 10.93 -1.31
CA THR A 41 -10.33 11.85 -1.60
C THR A 41 -9.19 11.75 -0.59
N ALA A 42 -9.45 11.19 0.58
CA ALA A 42 -8.45 10.86 1.59
C ALA A 42 -8.48 9.36 1.86
N ALA A 43 -7.30 8.73 1.80
CA ALA A 43 -7.14 7.31 2.01
C ALA A 43 -5.84 7.04 2.76
N THR A 44 -5.88 6.15 3.74
CA THR A 44 -4.68 5.69 4.46
C THR A 44 -4.64 4.17 4.41
N PHE A 45 -3.46 3.63 4.12
CA PHE A 45 -3.17 2.21 4.08
C PHE A 45 -1.95 1.93 4.96
N ALA A 46 -2.12 1.09 5.97
CA ALA A 46 -1.05 0.60 6.82
C ALA A 46 -0.80 -0.86 6.47
N ILE A 47 0.42 -1.19 6.04
CA ILE A 47 0.86 -2.58 5.83
C ILE A 47 1.76 -2.93 7.01
N TYR A 48 1.31 -3.85 7.87
CA TYR A 48 2.06 -4.24 9.06
C TYR A 48 3.34 -4.98 8.70
N PHE A 49 4.41 -4.66 9.43
CA PHE A 49 5.63 -5.44 9.41
C PHE A 49 5.37 -6.86 9.94
N GLU A 50 6.17 -7.80 9.45
CA GLU A 50 6.22 -9.15 9.97
C GLU A 50 6.38 -9.16 11.48
N LYS A 51 5.60 -10.04 12.16
CA LYS A 51 5.48 -10.16 13.62
C LYS A 51 4.54 -9.14 14.28
N TYR A 52 4.12 -8.08 13.59
CA TYR A 52 3.30 -7.01 14.16
C TYR A 52 1.85 -6.93 13.62
N GLN A 53 1.39 -7.97 12.92
CA GLN A 53 0.03 -8.02 12.38
C GLN A 53 -1.05 -7.99 13.48
N THR A 54 -0.77 -8.59 14.64
CA THR A 54 -1.75 -8.69 15.73
C THR A 54 -1.63 -7.54 16.71
N LYS A 55 -2.77 -7.12 17.29
CA LYS A 55 -2.78 -6.13 18.37
C LYS A 55 -1.93 -6.59 19.57
N LYS A 56 -2.05 -7.87 19.94
CA LYS A 56 -1.28 -8.46 21.05
C LYS A 56 0.23 -8.31 20.86
N ALA A 57 0.76 -8.54 19.66
CA ALA A 57 2.18 -8.37 19.39
C ALA A 57 2.62 -6.90 19.51
N ARG A 58 1.83 -5.98 18.96
CA ARG A 58 2.10 -4.53 19.07
C ARG A 58 2.04 -4.05 20.51
N ASP A 59 0.99 -4.41 21.26
CA ASP A 59 0.83 -4.02 22.67
C ASP A 59 2.00 -4.54 23.52
N LYS A 60 2.44 -5.78 23.28
CA LYS A 60 3.59 -6.37 23.97
C LYS A 60 4.86 -5.54 23.72
N THR A 61 5.17 -5.26 22.46
CA THR A 61 6.37 -4.49 22.09
C THR A 61 6.30 -3.05 22.59
N THR A 62 5.13 -2.40 22.54
CA THR A 62 4.94 -1.07 23.13
C THR A 62 5.20 -1.08 24.64
N LYS A 63 4.72 -2.10 25.36
CA LYS A 63 4.98 -2.23 26.80
C LYS A 63 6.47 -2.45 27.10
N GLU A 64 7.13 -3.32 26.34
CA GLU A 64 8.58 -3.56 26.45
C GLU A 64 9.39 -2.29 26.19
N TYR A 65 9.00 -1.52 25.17
CA TYR A 65 9.63 -0.24 24.83
C TYR A 65 9.57 0.78 25.96
N TYR A 66 8.39 0.97 26.57
CA TYR A 66 8.24 1.90 27.69
C TYR A 66 8.91 1.44 28.99
N ASN A 67 9.10 0.14 29.17
CA ASN A 67 9.80 -0.41 30.33
C ASN A 67 11.33 -0.32 30.21
N ASN A 68 11.88 0.01 29.03
CA ASN A 68 13.30 0.25 28.84
C ASN A 68 13.62 1.74 29.04
N THR A 69 14.34 2.08 30.11
CA THR A 69 14.65 3.47 30.51
C THR A 69 15.45 4.27 29.49
N ARG A 70 16.15 3.58 28.57
CA ARG A 70 16.88 4.22 27.46
C ARG A 70 15.94 4.66 26.33
N ASP A 71 14.87 3.91 26.10
CA ASP A 71 13.92 4.14 25.00
C ASP A 71 12.69 4.94 25.45
N SER A 72 12.33 4.88 26.74
CA SER A 72 11.22 5.63 27.34
C SER A 72 11.39 7.15 27.24
N ASN A 73 12.63 7.64 27.12
CA ASN A 73 12.95 9.05 26.93
C ASN A 73 12.95 9.48 25.45
N SER A 74 12.71 8.56 24.52
CA SER A 74 12.54 8.91 23.12
C SER A 74 11.07 9.24 22.83
N ALA A 75 10.83 10.37 22.16
CA ALA A 75 9.48 10.90 21.91
C ALA A 75 8.64 10.07 20.92
N GLY A 76 9.15 8.93 20.45
CA GLY A 76 8.52 8.10 19.42
C GLY A 76 7.80 6.88 20.00
N LEU A 77 6.72 6.46 19.36
CA LEU A 77 6.22 5.09 19.47
C LEU A 77 7.00 4.20 18.49
N PRO A 78 7.25 2.92 18.81
CA PRO A 78 7.78 1.97 17.85
C PRO A 78 6.89 1.92 16.59
N ASN A 79 7.51 2.04 15.41
CA ASN A 79 6.80 1.95 14.15
C ASN A 79 6.55 0.47 13.79
N PHE A 80 5.31 0.14 13.43
CA PHE A 80 4.86 -1.23 13.16
C PHE A 80 4.42 -1.45 11.71
N SER A 81 4.39 -0.42 10.88
CA SER A 81 3.84 -0.50 9.54
C SER A 81 4.51 0.46 8.55
N VAL A 82 4.40 0.12 7.28
CA VAL A 82 4.50 1.12 6.21
C VAL A 82 3.14 1.80 6.07
N ASN A 83 3.12 3.12 6.26
CA ASN A 83 1.92 3.93 6.13
C ASN A 83 1.96 4.70 4.80
N LEU A 84 0.98 4.44 3.94
CA LEU A 84 0.78 5.07 2.64
C LEU A 84 -0.49 5.89 2.69
N SER A 85 -0.41 7.17 2.35
CA SER A 85 -1.54 8.10 2.45
C SER A 85 -1.79 8.89 1.18
N VAL A 86 -3.04 9.31 1.03
CA VAL A 86 -3.58 10.16 -0.03
C VAL A 86 -4.34 11.30 0.62
N PHE A 87 -4.14 12.50 0.12
CA PHE A 87 -4.85 13.70 0.57
C PHE A 87 -5.39 14.45 -0.65
N GLY A 88 -6.71 14.68 -0.68
CA GLY A 88 -7.37 15.49 -1.71
C GLY A 88 -7.38 14.90 -3.13
N LEU A 89 -7.14 13.60 -3.31
CA LEU A 89 -7.08 12.96 -4.63
C LEU A 89 -8.00 11.73 -4.68
N LYS A 90 -8.95 11.75 -5.61
CA LYS A 90 -9.83 10.60 -5.87
C LYS A 90 -9.06 9.44 -6.50
N PRO A 91 -9.45 8.19 -6.19
CA PRO A 91 -8.93 7.04 -6.90
C PRO A 91 -9.39 7.04 -8.36
N GLU A 92 -8.55 6.46 -9.21
CA GLU A 92 -8.94 6.10 -10.56
C GLU A 92 -9.68 4.76 -10.54
N LYS A 93 -10.83 4.70 -11.22
CA LYS A 93 -11.56 3.45 -11.41
C LYS A 93 -11.03 2.72 -12.65
N LEU A 94 -10.62 1.47 -12.46
CA LEU A 94 -10.10 0.61 -13.52
C LEU A 94 -11.05 -0.58 -13.74
N LYS A 95 -11.22 -1.00 -14.99
CA LYS A 95 -12.02 -2.18 -15.34
C LYS A 95 -11.22 -3.49 -15.30
N SER A 96 -9.91 -3.43 -15.60
CA SER A 96 -9.01 -4.58 -15.57
C SER A 96 -7.59 -4.16 -15.18
N LEU A 97 -6.71 -5.16 -14.98
CA LEU A 97 -5.30 -4.98 -14.62
C LEU A 97 -4.34 -5.44 -15.72
N ASP A 98 -4.83 -5.75 -16.93
CA ASP A 98 -4.09 -6.48 -17.98
C ASP A 98 -2.78 -5.79 -18.41
N CYS A 99 -2.70 -4.46 -18.25
CA CYS A 99 -1.52 -3.65 -18.58
C CYS A 99 -0.85 -3.00 -17.36
N ILE A 100 -1.17 -3.46 -16.14
CA ILE A 100 -0.65 -2.87 -14.91
C ILE A 100 0.21 -3.91 -14.21
N LYS A 101 1.53 -3.67 -14.18
CA LYS A 101 2.43 -4.44 -13.32
C LYS A 101 2.16 -4.10 -11.86
N TYR A 102 1.83 -5.10 -11.07
CA TYR A 102 1.63 -4.96 -9.63
C TYR A 102 2.32 -6.10 -8.87
N ILE A 103 2.52 -5.88 -7.58
CA ILE A 103 2.94 -6.89 -6.62
C ILE A 103 1.83 -7.10 -5.59
N THR A 104 1.73 -8.28 -5.02
CA THR A 104 0.87 -8.55 -3.87
C THR A 104 1.47 -7.97 -2.59
N VAL A 105 0.67 -7.84 -1.53
CA VAL A 105 1.17 -7.49 -0.18
C VAL A 105 2.25 -8.48 0.28
N LYS A 106 2.12 -9.77 -0.03
CA LYS A 106 3.13 -10.79 0.29
C LYS A 106 4.47 -10.48 -0.38
N GLN A 107 4.47 -10.27 -1.70
CA GLN A 107 5.68 -9.92 -2.45
C GLN A 107 6.30 -8.59 -1.98
N PHE A 108 5.47 -7.62 -1.62
CA PHE A 108 5.93 -6.37 -1.02
C PHE A 108 6.69 -6.60 0.29
N ARG A 109 6.19 -7.47 1.17
CA ARG A 109 6.88 -7.87 2.41
C ARG A 109 8.22 -8.56 2.11
N GLU A 110 8.22 -9.52 1.19
CA GLU A 110 9.42 -10.27 0.77
C GLU A 110 10.51 -9.35 0.18
N SER A 111 10.11 -8.24 -0.45
CA SER A 111 11.05 -7.23 -0.96
C SER A 111 11.69 -6.33 0.12
N GLY A 112 11.33 -6.51 1.40
CA GLY A 112 11.76 -5.66 2.49
C GLY A 112 11.01 -4.31 2.53
N TYR A 113 9.73 -4.30 2.13
CA TYR A 113 8.86 -3.12 2.19
C TYR A 113 9.35 -1.92 1.37
N LYS A 114 10.03 -2.17 0.24
CA LYS A 114 10.59 -1.13 -0.63
C LYS A 114 9.50 -0.40 -1.41
N THR A 115 9.36 0.90 -1.15
CA THR A 115 8.38 1.78 -1.81
C THR A 115 9.07 2.74 -2.78
N THR A 116 8.36 3.17 -3.81
CA THR A 116 8.73 4.34 -4.62
C THR A 116 7.94 5.59 -4.21
N ALA A 117 8.37 6.76 -4.68
CA ALA A 117 7.59 7.99 -4.60
C ALA A 117 7.11 8.40 -6.02
N PRO A 118 5.80 8.36 -6.32
CA PRO A 118 4.71 7.78 -5.52
C PRO A 118 4.75 6.24 -5.49
N THR A 119 4.00 5.64 -4.56
CA THR A 119 3.60 4.22 -4.57
C THR A 119 2.12 4.16 -4.92
N TYR A 120 1.70 3.19 -5.72
CA TYR A 120 0.29 3.01 -6.06
C TYR A 120 -0.32 1.89 -5.24
N ILE A 121 -1.55 2.09 -4.76
CA ILE A 121 -2.35 1.04 -4.13
C ILE A 121 -3.52 0.73 -5.05
N ILE A 122 -3.76 -0.56 -5.29
CA ILE A 122 -4.92 -1.05 -6.04
C ILE A 122 -5.76 -1.92 -5.11
N HIS A 123 -7.07 -1.70 -5.11
CA HIS A 123 -8.03 -2.57 -4.43
C HIS A 123 -9.11 -3.03 -5.41
N LYS A 124 -9.51 -4.30 -5.31
CA LYS A 124 -10.60 -4.88 -6.10
C LYS A 124 -11.94 -4.70 -5.38
N LEU A 125 -12.89 -4.07 -6.06
CA LEU A 125 -14.26 -3.89 -5.60
C LEU A 125 -15.09 -5.17 -5.79
N GLN A 126 -16.22 -5.25 -5.08
CA GLN A 126 -17.17 -6.36 -5.20
C GLN A 126 -17.79 -6.47 -6.60
N ASP A 127 -17.92 -5.36 -7.32
CA ASP A 127 -18.43 -5.31 -8.69
C ASP A 127 -17.42 -5.80 -9.75
N GLY A 128 -16.23 -6.24 -9.31
CA GLY A 128 -15.15 -6.73 -10.17
C GLY A 128 -14.23 -5.64 -10.72
N ASN A 129 -14.58 -4.35 -10.57
CA ASN A 129 -13.70 -3.24 -10.92
C ASN A 129 -12.61 -3.01 -9.86
N TYR A 130 -11.69 -2.10 -10.12
CA TYR A 130 -10.61 -1.75 -9.21
C TYR A 130 -10.57 -0.25 -8.95
N LEU A 131 -10.07 0.13 -7.78
CA LEU A 131 -9.69 1.49 -7.44
C LEU A 131 -8.18 1.58 -7.32
N ARG A 132 -7.58 2.59 -7.96
CA ARG A 132 -6.15 2.88 -7.89
C ARG A 132 -5.89 4.24 -7.25
N TRP A 133 -5.12 4.25 -6.18
CA TRP A 133 -4.68 5.47 -5.50
C TRP A 133 -3.20 5.75 -5.78
N LYS A 134 -2.88 7.02 -6.00
CA LYS A 134 -1.50 7.53 -5.97
C LYS A 134 -1.16 7.93 -4.54
N THR A 135 -0.33 7.16 -3.87
CA THR A 135 -0.03 7.31 -2.44
C THR A 135 1.41 7.77 -2.20
N TYR A 136 1.64 8.32 -1.01
CA TYR A 136 2.96 8.70 -0.53
C TYR A 136 3.20 8.10 0.85
N LYS A 137 4.44 7.68 1.09
CA LYS A 137 4.86 7.19 2.41
C LYS A 137 4.87 8.36 3.38
N LEU A 138 4.19 8.20 4.52
CA LEU A 138 4.40 9.05 5.69
C LEU A 138 5.56 8.44 6.49
N ASN A 139 6.57 9.26 6.80
CA ASN A 139 7.68 8.88 7.66
C ASN A 139 7.31 9.05 9.14
#